data_AF-A0A2K8LYN2-F1
#
_entry.id   AF-A0A2K8LYN2-F1
#
_cell.length_a   1.000
_cell.length_b   1.000
_cell.length_c   1.000
_cell.angle_alpha   90.00
_cell.angle_beta   90.00
_cell.angle_gamma   90.00
#
_symmetry.space_group_name_H-M   'P 1'
#
loop_
_entity.id
_entity.type
_entity.pdbx_description
1 polymer ?
#
loop_
_entity_poly.entity_id
_entity_poly.type
_entity_poly.pdbx_seq_one_letter_code
_entity_poly.pdbx_strand_id
1 'polypeptide(L)'
;MAPLAVDLVLATRTGDLDEVVRLLGELDALPVRQRVLRGLVQRCAEAVHERFGPRPDDAVFTAVAVGEGEVADVDDLAPGVRAALRAVLAKLNGDVEGLEAQLSLAAREPRLTGVVHCLLWAADLPATGFTAQ
;
A
#
# COMPACT_ATOMS: atom_id res chain seq x y z
N MET A 1 13.47 -7.25 -1.77
CA MET A 1 12.00 -7.27 -1.75
C MET A 1 11.53 -8.39 -0.83
N ALA A 2 10.42 -8.21 -0.11
CA ALA A 2 9.86 -9.28 0.71
C ALA A 2 9.11 -10.28 -0.18
N PRO A 3 9.56 -11.54 -0.32
CA PRO A 3 8.92 -12.51 -1.22
C PRO A 3 7.42 -12.67 -0.92
N LEU A 4 7.05 -12.68 0.36
CA LEU A 4 5.64 -12.74 0.79
C LEU A 4 4.76 -11.59 0.27
N ALA A 5 5.28 -10.37 0.14
CA ALA A 5 4.52 -9.26 -0.46
C ALA A 5 4.36 -9.41 -1.98
N VAL A 6 5.30 -10.10 -2.63
CA VAL A 6 5.21 -10.45 -4.04
C VAL A 6 4.10 -11.45 -4.27
N ASP A 7 4.13 -12.52 -3.49
CA ASP A 7 3.21 -13.65 -3.58
C ASP A 7 1.78 -13.23 -3.26
N LEU A 8 1.58 -12.41 -2.22
CA LEU A 8 0.27 -11.85 -1.87
C LEU A 8 -0.37 -11.08 -3.03
N VAL A 9 0.38 -10.20 -3.69
CA VAL A 9 -0.14 -9.42 -4.83
C VAL A 9 -0.43 -10.34 -6.01
N LEU A 10 0.41 -11.34 -6.26
CA LEU A 10 0.18 -12.29 -7.36
C LEU A 10 -1.10 -13.09 -7.13
N ALA A 11 -1.25 -13.69 -5.95
CA ALA A 11 -2.45 -14.44 -5.56
C ALA A 11 -3.71 -13.56 -5.64
N THR A 12 -3.61 -12.29 -5.21
CA THR A 12 -4.73 -11.32 -5.31
C THR A 12 -5.10 -11.05 -6.76
N ARG A 13 -4.11 -10.86 -7.65
CA ARG A 13 -4.35 -10.59 -9.09
C ARG A 13 -4.91 -11.79 -9.83
N THR A 14 -4.55 -13.00 -9.45
CA THR A 14 -5.08 -14.23 -10.06
C THR A 14 -6.42 -14.66 -9.48
N GLY A 15 -6.92 -13.96 -8.45
CA GLY A 15 -8.16 -14.33 -7.75
C GLY A 15 -8.04 -15.60 -6.91
N ASP A 16 -6.81 -16.00 -6.55
CA ASP A 16 -6.56 -17.16 -5.70
C ASP A 16 -6.78 -16.78 -4.23
N LEU A 17 -8.04 -16.75 -3.83
CA LEU A 17 -8.45 -16.30 -2.49
C LEU A 17 -7.96 -17.24 -1.39
N ASP A 18 -7.85 -18.54 -1.66
CA ASP A 18 -7.36 -19.53 -0.71
C ASP A 18 -5.88 -19.26 -0.39
N GLU A 19 -5.08 -18.98 -1.43
CA GLU A 19 -3.68 -18.61 -1.27
C GLU A 19 -3.52 -17.25 -0.56
N VAL A 20 -4.36 -16.26 -0.87
CA VAL A 20 -4.36 -14.97 -0.16
C VAL A 20 -4.61 -15.17 1.34
N VAL A 21 -5.64 -15.94 1.70
CA VAL A 21 -5.98 -16.22 3.11
C VAL A 21 -4.83 -16.95 3.81
N ARG A 22 -4.24 -17.94 3.14
CA ARG A 22 -3.10 -18.70 3.66
C ARG A 22 -1.90 -17.78 3.95
N LEU A 23 -1.52 -16.94 2.99
CA LEU A 23 -0.40 -16.00 3.10
C LEU A 23 -0.65 -14.90 4.14
N LEU A 24 -1.89 -14.40 4.26
CA LEU A 24 -2.27 -13.45 5.32
C LEU A 24 -2.17 -14.10 6.71
N GLY A 25 -2.44 -15.41 6.81
CA GLY A 25 -2.26 -16.19 8.04
C GLY A 25 -0.81 -16.25 8.53
N GLU A 26 0.18 -16.07 7.65
CA GLU A 26 1.61 -16.04 8.02
C GLU A 26 2.04 -14.71 8.66
N LEU A 27 1.14 -13.72 8.73
CA LEU A 27 1.44 -12.38 9.24
C LEU A 27 1.24 -12.28 10.76
N ASP A 28 1.51 -13.33 11.52
CA ASP A 28 1.30 -13.36 12.97
C ASP A 28 2.31 -12.49 13.74
N ALA A 29 3.56 -12.43 13.27
CA ALA A 29 4.65 -11.72 13.92
C ALA A 29 4.81 -10.28 13.40
N LEU A 30 4.94 -9.32 14.33
CA LEU A 30 5.10 -7.90 13.99
C LEU A 30 6.23 -7.60 13.00
N PRO A 31 7.44 -8.21 13.10
CA PRO A 31 8.50 -7.98 12.12
C PRO A 31 8.15 -8.48 10.70
N VAL A 32 7.37 -9.56 10.60
CA VAL A 32 6.90 -10.10 9.31
C VAL A 32 5.88 -9.15 8.71
N ARG A 33 4.88 -8.72 9.49
CA ARG A 33 3.89 -7.71 9.09
C ARG A 33 4.54 -6.45 8.55
N GLN A 34 5.48 -5.88 9.30
CA GLN A 34 6.16 -4.64 8.92
C GLN A 34 6.95 -4.80 7.62
N ARG A 35 7.61 -5.95 7.42
CA ARG A 35 8.35 -6.25 6.19
C ARG A 35 7.43 -6.40 4.98
N VAL A 36 6.29 -7.08 5.14
CA VAL A 36 5.29 -7.23 4.09
C VAL A 36 4.68 -5.88 3.74
N LEU A 37 4.24 -5.12 4.75
CA LEU A 37 3.68 -3.79 4.56
C LEU A 37 4.65 -2.87 3.82
N ARG A 38 5.94 -2.87 4.18
CA ARG A 38 6.97 -2.12 3.45
C ARG A 38 7.05 -2.52 1.98
N GLY A 39 6.99 -3.83 1.70
CA GLY A 39 6.99 -4.34 0.33
C GLY A 39 5.77 -3.87 -0.47
N LEU A 40 4.59 -3.87 0.14
CA LEU A 40 3.36 -3.38 -0.49
C LEU A 40 3.39 -1.85 -0.70
N VAL A 41 3.85 -1.09 0.28
CA VAL A 41 4.03 0.37 0.20
C VAL A 41 5.00 0.74 -0.93
N GLN A 42 6.14 0.04 -1.03
CA GLN A 42 7.10 0.22 -2.10
C GLN A 42 6.45 0.03 -3.48
N ARG A 43 5.65 -1.04 -3.64
CA ARG A 43 4.95 -1.33 -4.91
C ARG A 43 3.89 -0.29 -5.25
N CYS A 44 3.11 0.16 -4.27
CA CYS A 44 2.16 1.25 -4.47
C CYS A 44 2.89 2.51 -4.95
N ALA A 45 4.01 2.85 -4.31
CA ALA A 45 4.80 4.02 -4.68
C ALA A 45 5.38 3.90 -6.10
N GLU A 46 5.94 2.75 -6.46
CA GLU A 46 6.45 2.45 -7.80
C GLU A 46 5.36 2.61 -8.86
N ALA A 47 4.18 2.01 -8.65
CA ALA A 47 3.09 2.10 -9.61
C ALA A 47 2.55 3.53 -9.77
N VAL A 48 2.51 4.32 -8.69
CA VAL A 48 2.16 5.75 -8.76
C VAL A 48 3.23 6.53 -9.52
N HIS A 49 4.52 6.32 -9.24
CA HIS A 49 5.60 6.96 -9.98
C HIS A 49 5.55 6.64 -11.48
N GLU A 50 5.34 5.37 -11.84
CA GLU A 50 5.18 4.94 -13.23
C GLU A 50 4.01 5.62 -13.93
N ARG A 51 2.86 5.73 -13.24
CA ARG A 51 1.64 6.34 -13.79
C ARG A 51 1.80 7.84 -14.09
N PHE A 52 2.51 8.58 -13.25
CA PHE A 52 2.64 10.04 -13.39
C PHE A 52 3.92 10.48 -14.10
N GLY A 53 4.88 9.58 -14.32
CA GLY A 53 6.10 9.87 -15.07
C GLY A 53 7.06 10.85 -14.36
N PRO A 54 8.00 11.45 -15.11
CA PRO A 54 8.93 12.45 -14.59
C PRO A 54 8.17 13.68 -14.10
N ARG A 55 8.58 14.22 -12.95
CA ARG A 55 7.93 15.38 -12.31
C ARG A 55 8.97 16.41 -11.89
N PRO A 56 8.55 17.68 -11.73
CA PRO A 56 9.39 18.72 -11.12
C PRO A 56 9.91 18.29 -9.75
N ASP A 57 11.11 18.75 -9.39
CA ASP A 57 11.77 18.40 -8.12
C ASP A 57 10.98 18.89 -6.88
N ASP A 58 10.11 19.89 -7.04
CA ASP A 58 9.27 20.47 -5.99
C ASP A 58 7.84 19.88 -5.94
N ALA A 59 7.53 18.89 -6.78
CA ALA A 59 6.22 18.28 -6.82
C ALA A 59 5.97 17.37 -5.59
N VAL A 60 4.88 17.64 -4.88
CA VAL A 60 4.44 16.85 -3.71
C VAL A 60 3.22 16.01 -4.07
N PHE A 61 3.22 14.75 -3.65
CA PHE A 61 2.03 13.91 -3.70
C PHE A 61 1.14 14.14 -2.49
N THR A 62 -0.14 14.33 -2.77
CA THR A 62 -1.22 14.34 -1.77
C THR A 62 -2.25 13.27 -2.14
N ALA A 63 -3.04 12.84 -1.16
CA ALA A 63 -4.13 11.91 -1.39
C ALA A 63 -5.43 12.51 -0.87
N VAL A 64 -6.51 12.18 -1.56
CA VAL A 64 -7.88 12.49 -1.16
C VAL A 64 -8.64 11.17 -1.12
N ALA A 65 -9.33 10.89 -0.01
CA ALA A 65 -10.21 9.73 0.06
C ALA A 65 -11.55 10.10 -0.58
N VAL A 66 -12.07 9.24 -1.45
CA VAL A 66 -13.38 9.43 -2.08
C VAL A 66 -14.26 8.23 -1.73
N GLY A 67 -15.36 8.49 -1.04
CA GLY A 67 -16.39 7.51 -0.68
C GLY A 67 -17.48 7.40 -1.75
N GLU A 68 -18.72 7.09 -1.35
CA GLU A 68 -19.91 6.97 -2.22
C GLU A 68 -20.33 8.31 -2.89
N GLY A 69 -19.42 8.95 -3.61
CA GLY A 69 -19.62 10.23 -4.28
C GLY A 69 -19.19 11.46 -3.46
N GLU A 70 -18.74 11.29 -2.22
CA GLU A 70 -18.26 12.38 -1.36
C GLU A 70 -16.76 12.28 -1.06
N VAL A 71 -16.11 13.44 -1.03
CA VAL A 71 -14.72 13.56 -0.58
C VAL A 71 -14.69 13.41 0.94
N ALA A 72 -13.96 12.41 1.42
CA ALA A 72 -13.71 12.17 2.84
C ALA A 72 -12.31 12.67 3.22
N ASP A 73 -12.14 13.09 4.48
CA ASP A 73 -10.81 13.36 4.99
C ASP A 73 -10.06 12.02 5.17
N VAL A 74 -8.76 12.03 4.88
CA VAL A 74 -7.86 10.91 5.20
C VAL A 74 -7.91 10.60 6.71
N ASP A 75 -8.20 11.59 7.54
CA ASP A 75 -8.37 11.41 8.98
C ASP A 75 -9.62 10.62 9.37
N ASP A 76 -10.62 10.51 8.50
CA ASP A 76 -11.82 9.69 8.74
C ASP A 76 -11.58 8.19 8.45
N LEU A 77 -10.48 7.85 7.77
CA LEU A 77 -10.13 6.47 7.48
C LEU A 77 -9.85 5.69 8.77
N ALA A 78 -10.14 4.38 8.73
CA ALA A 78 -9.77 3.47 9.80
C ALA A 78 -8.26 3.59 10.12
N PRO A 79 -7.84 3.55 11.40
CA PRO A 79 -6.46 3.89 11.79
C PRO A 79 -5.38 3.12 11.04
N GLY A 80 -5.59 1.83 10.78
CA GLY A 80 -4.66 1.00 10.01
C GLY A 80 -4.55 1.42 8.55
N VAL A 81 -5.67 1.76 7.92
CA VAL A 81 -5.74 2.24 6.53
C VAL A 81 -5.09 3.61 6.40
N ARG A 82 -5.40 4.52 7.34
CA ARG A 82 -4.80 5.86 7.41
C ARG A 82 -3.28 5.80 7.54
N ALA A 83 -2.78 4.95 8.44
CA ALA A 83 -1.34 4.77 8.61
C ALA A 83 -0.69 4.18 7.35
N ALA A 84 -1.32 3.18 6.72
CA ALA A 84 -0.84 2.60 5.47
C ALA A 84 -0.79 3.62 4.31
N LEU A 85 -1.84 4.43 4.14
CA LEU A 85 -1.89 5.51 3.14
C LEU A 85 -0.79 6.56 3.41
N ARG A 86 -0.62 6.97 4.67
CA ARG A 86 0.45 7.91 5.04
C ARG A 86 1.84 7.33 4.81
N ALA A 87 2.04 6.03 5.00
CA ALA A 87 3.30 5.36 4.64
C ALA A 87 3.56 5.42 3.13
N VAL A 88 2.54 5.20 2.29
CA VAL A 88 2.63 5.36 0.83
C VAL A 88 3.01 6.80 0.46
N LEU A 89 2.34 7.80 1.03
CA LEU A 89 2.65 9.22 0.79
C LEU A 89 4.06 9.59 1.25
N ALA A 90 4.48 9.15 2.42
CA ALA A 90 5.82 9.39 2.93
C ALA A 90 6.87 8.79 1.99
N LYS A 91 6.64 7.57 1.49
CA LYS A 91 7.52 6.94 0.49
C LYS A 91 7.56 7.74 -0.82
N LEU A 92 6.40 8.18 -1.32
CA LEU A 92 6.24 8.98 -2.54
C LEU A 92 6.98 10.32 -2.47
N ASN A 93 7.03 10.93 -1.28
CA ASN A 93 7.61 12.24 -1.04
C ASN A 93 9.04 12.18 -0.45
N GLY A 94 9.63 10.99 -0.32
CA GLY A 94 10.98 10.83 0.22
C GLY A 94 11.13 11.06 1.73
N ASP A 95 10.02 11.11 2.48
CA ASP A 95 10.00 11.25 3.93
C ASP A 95 10.28 9.89 4.61
N VAL A 96 11.56 9.62 4.89
CA VAL A 96 12.01 8.35 5.46
C VAL A 96 11.53 8.19 6.91
N GLU A 97 11.57 9.24 7.72
CA GLU A 97 11.16 9.18 9.14
C GLU A 97 9.66 8.94 9.26
N GLY A 98 8.86 9.67 8.47
CA GLY A 98 7.42 9.47 8.38
C GLY A 98 7.08 8.06 7.90
N LEU A 99 7.79 7.55 6.89
CA LEU A 99 7.60 6.18 6.40
C LEU A 99 7.79 5.15 7.52
N GLU A 100 8.89 5.22 8.27
CA GLU A 100 9.15 4.27 9.36
C GLU A 100 8.10 4.32 10.46
N ALA A 101 7.70 5.53 10.87
CA ALA A 101 6.67 5.73 11.89
C ALA A 101 5.33 5.13 11.46
N GLN A 102 4.90 5.40 10.23
CA GLN A 102 3.61 4.95 9.73
C GLN A 102 3.58 3.43 9.48
N LEU A 103 4.68 2.84 8.99
CA LEU A 103 4.82 1.39 8.88
C LEU A 103 4.70 0.70 10.26
N SER A 104 5.29 1.28 11.30
CA SER A 104 5.18 0.75 12.66
C SER A 104 3.74 0.80 13.19
N LEU A 105 3.03 1.91 12.96
CA LEU A 105 1.64 2.09 13.37
C LEU A 105 0.72 1.09 12.67
N ALA A 106 0.82 0.99 11.33
CA ALA A 106 0.00 0.09 10.54
C ALA A 106 0.27 -1.39 10.85
N ALA A 107 1.54 -1.78 11.08
CA ALA A 107 1.88 -3.18 11.41
C ALA A 107 1.37 -3.64 12.78
N ARG A 108 1.17 -2.70 13.73
CA ARG A 108 0.62 -2.98 15.07
C ARG A 108 -0.90 -3.12 15.08
N GLU A 109 -1.58 -2.77 13.98
CA GLU A 109 -3.03 -2.90 13.90
C GLU A 109 -3.43 -4.39 13.84
N PRO A 110 -4.26 -4.88 14.79
CA PRO A 110 -4.53 -6.31 14.92
C PRO A 110 -5.38 -6.89 13.78
N ARG A 111 -6.22 -6.09 13.10
CA ARG A 111 -7.12 -6.56 12.04
C ARG A 111 -6.47 -6.57 10.65
N LEU A 112 -5.19 -6.23 10.53
CA LEU A 112 -4.46 -6.16 9.27
C LEU A 112 -5.11 -5.24 8.22
N THR A 113 -5.97 -4.32 8.63
CA THR A 113 -6.76 -3.48 7.71
C THR A 113 -5.87 -2.66 6.78
N GLY A 114 -4.76 -2.12 7.30
CA GLY A 114 -3.76 -1.41 6.50
C GLY A 114 -3.03 -2.30 5.52
N VAL A 115 -2.71 -3.55 5.89
CA VAL A 115 -2.07 -4.53 4.99
C VAL A 115 -3.01 -4.89 3.86
N VAL A 116 -4.27 -5.19 4.16
CA VAL A 116 -5.30 -5.55 3.17
C VAL A 116 -5.53 -4.40 2.19
N HIS A 117 -5.67 -3.15 2.66
CA HIS A 117 -5.87 -2.02 1.75
C HIS A 117 -4.62 -1.74 0.89
N CYS A 118 -3.41 -1.79 1.46
CA CYS A 118 -2.19 -1.70 0.66
C CYS A 118 -2.07 -2.82 -0.37
N LEU A 119 -2.52 -4.04 -0.04
CA LEU A 119 -2.55 -5.16 -0.96
C LEU A 119 -3.51 -4.90 -2.12
N LEU A 120 -4.73 -4.44 -1.83
CA LEU A 120 -5.72 -4.07 -2.84
C LEU A 120 -5.19 -2.97 -3.75
N TRP A 121 -4.59 -1.91 -3.19
CA TRP A 121 -3.96 -0.85 -3.99
C TRP A 121 -2.82 -1.40 -4.85
N ALA A 122 -1.93 -2.22 -4.30
CA ALA A 122 -0.81 -2.80 -5.07
C ALA A 122 -1.27 -3.78 -6.15
N ALA A 123 -2.40 -4.46 -5.95
CA ALA A 123 -2.98 -5.37 -6.94
C ALA A 123 -3.68 -4.61 -8.07
N ASP A 124 -4.44 -3.58 -7.72
CA ASP A 124 -5.27 -2.78 -8.64
C ASP A 124 -4.48 -1.70 -9.40
N LEU A 125 -3.45 -1.13 -8.77
CA LEU A 125 -2.50 -0.25 -9.47
C LEU A 125 -1.70 -1.12 -10.46
N PRO A 126 -1.83 -0.87 -11.78
CA PRO A 126 -1.17 -1.70 -12.78
C PRO A 126 0.34 -1.62 -12.62
N ALA A 127 1.01 -2.79 -12.62
CA ALA A 127 2.43 -2.85 -12.92
C ALA A 127 2.55 -2.95 -14.44
N THR A 128 2.51 -1.80 -15.12
CA THR A 128 2.62 -1.57 -16.58
C THR A 128 1.77 -2.42 -17.55
N GLY A 129 1.08 -1.73 -18.46
CA GLY A 129 0.46 -2.34 -19.65
C GLY A 129 -0.74 -1.59 -20.24
N PHE A 130 -0.74 -0.26 -20.32
CA PHE A 130 -1.69 0.45 -21.17
C PHE A 130 -1.04 0.74 -22.52
N THR A 131 -1.36 -0.08 -23.53
CA THR A 131 -1.23 0.31 -24.93
C THR A 131 -2.40 1.24 -25.25
N ALA A 132 -2.09 2.51 -25.52
CA ALA A 132 -3.07 3.40 -26.14
C ALA A 132 -3.33 2.92 -27.58
N GLN A 133 -4.61 2.71 -27.91
CA GLN A 133 -5.10 2.79 -29.29
C GLN A 133 -5.33 4.25 -29.66
#